data_AF-K9WF62-F1
#
_entry.id   AF-K9WF62-F1
#
_cell.length_a   1.000
_cell.length_b   1.000
_cell.length_c   1.000
_cell.angle_alpha   90.00
_cell.angle_beta   90.00
_cell.angle_gamma   90.00
#
_symmetry.space_group_name_H-M   'P 1'
#
loop_
_entity.id
_entity.type
_entity.pdbx_description
1 polymer ?
#
loop_
_entity_poly.entity_id
_entity_poly.type
_entity_poly.pdbx_seq_one_letter_code
_entity_poly.pdbx_strand_id
1 'polypeptide(L)'
;MVASNGLESRADFTLQNGKYTIKEELGRGRFAITYLAQDKNGKDLVIKTLDEDKLHQQLTQAERDSLKTKFVNEGRRMERCKHPHVVPLLDTFMEGQLFCLAMEYIHGDTLESIVRVRKFLPEQEALGYIRQIGEALIEVHRQGLLHRDVKPENIIVRAGQQFVQPSSLQSGLRNGSSIPRRQRNEKFTLSPLKVAIVAVTLAALAGVVVGWQYPFLSSRPQVPPTEPNFSVNLNSEVEVDYSKLQNVLAQGKWKEADDETADVILKVGGREKEGWLDTASIKKLSCTDLRTIDNLWVKHSESRFGLSVQQRIWERVGGTPDDYRAYERFGDRVKWRVNSKWLGQNNSTFTTKAPEGHLPAKTLYNGGYMRKELPGFFSRVETCKV
;
A
#
# COMPACT_ATOMS: atom_id res chain seq x y z
N MET A 1 34.19 -7.33 18.82
CA MET A 1 33.22 -6.25 19.11
C MET A 1 33.40 -5.15 18.08
N VAL A 2 32.56 -5.12 17.05
CA VAL A 2 32.03 -3.88 16.45
C VAL A 2 30.63 -4.27 15.98
N ALA A 3 29.66 -4.09 16.87
CA ALA A 3 28.24 -4.07 16.51
C ALA A 3 27.85 -2.59 16.38
N SER A 4 26.77 -2.34 15.64
CA SER A 4 26.06 -1.07 15.43
C SER A 4 26.80 0.02 14.65
N ASN A 5 26.18 0.43 13.53
CA ASN A 5 25.74 1.81 13.26
C ASN A 5 25.32 1.91 11.77
N GLY A 6 24.10 2.40 11.50
CA GLY A 6 23.76 2.94 10.17
C GLY A 6 24.78 4.00 9.72
N LEU A 7 24.77 4.39 8.44
CA LEU A 7 25.67 5.40 7.86
C LEU A 7 25.80 6.57 8.85
N GLU A 8 26.96 6.72 9.48
CA GLU A 8 27.06 7.37 10.80
C GLU A 8 26.49 8.79 10.80
N SER A 9 25.83 9.17 11.91
CA SER A 9 25.21 10.48 12.17
C SER A 9 26.20 11.63 12.36
N ARG A 10 27.41 11.53 11.81
CA ARG A 10 28.43 12.59 11.86
C ARG A 10 28.31 13.40 10.59
N ALA A 11 28.14 14.72 10.75
CA ALA A 11 28.28 15.66 9.64
C ALA A 11 29.61 15.36 8.92
N ASP A 12 29.53 15.23 7.59
CA ASP A 12 30.66 15.00 6.68
C ASP A 12 31.15 13.55 6.48
N PHE A 13 30.33 12.54 6.82
CA PHE A 13 30.59 11.17 6.37
C PHE A 13 30.43 11.06 4.84
N THR A 14 31.46 10.56 4.16
CA THR A 14 31.45 10.43 2.69
C THR A 14 31.13 9.02 2.23
N LEU A 15 30.34 8.90 1.16
CA LEU A 15 29.90 7.65 0.54
C LEU A 15 30.41 7.54 -0.89
N GLN A 16 30.45 6.30 -1.40
CA GLN A 16 30.74 5.98 -2.79
C GLN A 16 32.03 6.68 -3.29
N ASN A 17 33.14 6.44 -2.59
CA ASN A 17 34.45 7.04 -2.90
C ASN A 17 34.42 8.57 -2.93
N GLY A 18 33.75 9.19 -1.96
CA GLY A 18 33.66 10.65 -1.83
C GLY A 18 32.70 11.31 -2.82
N LYS A 19 31.79 10.55 -3.46
CA LYS A 19 30.80 11.13 -4.38
C LYS A 19 29.69 11.86 -3.65
N TYR A 20 29.30 11.35 -2.48
CA TYR A 20 28.25 11.93 -1.66
C TYR A 20 28.75 12.19 -0.25
N THR A 21 28.26 13.27 0.36
CA THR A 21 28.55 13.63 1.74
C THR A 21 27.24 13.71 2.52
N ILE A 22 27.08 12.89 3.55
CA ILE A 22 25.92 12.94 4.46
C ILE A 22 25.98 14.23 5.28
N LYS A 23 24.85 14.95 5.33
CA LYS A 23 24.69 16.17 6.12
C LYS A 23 23.88 15.92 7.38
N GLU A 24 22.71 15.31 7.26
CA GLU A 24 21.85 15.00 8.40
C GLU A 24 20.90 13.83 8.10
N GLU A 25 20.34 13.24 9.15
CA GLU A 25 19.25 12.29 9.05
C GLU A 25 17.92 13.07 8.94
N LEU A 26 17.21 12.91 7.82
CA LEU A 26 15.90 13.52 7.61
C LEU A 26 14.78 12.74 8.29
N GLY A 27 14.98 11.42 8.47
CA GLY A 27 14.03 10.60 9.21
C GLY A 27 14.32 9.11 9.15
N ARG A 28 13.74 8.41 10.13
CA ARG A 28 13.87 6.97 10.31
C ARG A 28 12.50 6.29 10.25
N GLY A 29 12.30 5.46 9.24
CA GLY A 29 11.17 4.56 9.18
C GLY A 29 11.35 3.34 10.08
N ARG A 30 10.45 2.36 9.94
CA ARG A 30 10.52 1.10 10.72
C ARG A 30 11.73 0.23 10.35
N PHE A 31 12.21 0.24 9.10
CA PHE A 31 13.39 -0.52 8.62
C PHE A 31 14.32 0.28 7.67
N ALA A 32 14.07 1.57 7.45
CA ALA A 32 14.87 2.38 6.53
C ALA A 32 15.21 3.72 7.14
N ILE A 33 16.39 4.23 6.79
CA ILE A 33 16.89 5.55 7.18
C ILE A 33 16.98 6.41 5.93
N THR A 34 16.60 7.68 6.07
CA THR A 34 16.64 8.67 5.01
C THR A 34 17.53 9.81 5.44
N TYR A 35 18.54 10.12 4.63
CA TYR A 35 19.54 11.14 4.90
C TYR A 35 19.47 12.25 3.86
N LEU A 36 19.72 13.48 4.28
CA LEU A 36 20.11 14.57 3.40
C LEU A 36 21.60 14.41 3.11
N ALA A 37 21.97 14.51 1.84
CA ALA A 37 23.34 14.44 1.39
C ALA A 37 23.60 15.48 0.30
N GLN A 38 24.87 15.72 0.02
CA GLN A 38 25.32 16.56 -1.09
C GLN A 38 26.21 15.78 -2.04
N ASP A 39 26.10 16.05 -3.33
CA ASP A 39 27.08 15.58 -4.31
C ASP A 39 28.37 16.44 -4.29
N LYS A 40 29.36 16.06 -5.11
CA LYS A 40 30.63 16.79 -5.25
C LYS A 40 30.48 18.24 -5.69
N ASN A 41 29.34 18.62 -6.28
CA ASN A 41 29.06 19.97 -6.73
C ASN A 41 28.27 20.78 -5.69
N GLY A 42 28.01 20.22 -4.50
CA GLY A 42 27.21 20.84 -3.46
C GLY A 42 25.71 20.79 -3.72
N LYS A 43 25.24 19.93 -4.65
CA LYS A 43 23.81 19.77 -4.92
C LYS A 43 23.19 18.82 -3.90
N ASP A 44 22.13 19.29 -3.24
CA ASP A 44 21.36 18.50 -2.29
C ASP A 44 20.63 17.33 -2.97
N LEU A 45 20.67 16.18 -2.30
CA LEU A 45 19.99 14.95 -2.66
C LEU A 45 19.62 14.15 -1.40
N VAL A 46 18.78 13.14 -1.58
CA VAL A 46 18.40 12.23 -0.49
C VAL A 46 19.06 10.88 -0.70
N ILE A 47 19.64 10.32 0.36
CA ILE A 47 20.12 8.94 0.38
C ILE A 47 19.23 8.12 1.29
N LYS A 48 18.66 7.05 0.74
CA LYS A 48 17.85 6.10 1.51
C LYS A 48 18.54 4.74 1.55
N THR A 49 18.61 4.16 2.75
CA THR A 49 19.20 2.84 2.99
C THR A 49 18.41 2.08 4.06
N LEU A 50 18.71 0.80 4.26
CA LEU A 50 18.10 -0.03 5.29
C LEU A 50 18.79 0.18 6.65
N ASP A 51 17.99 0.14 7.72
CA ASP A 51 18.46 0.21 9.11
C ASP A 51 18.81 -1.22 9.59
N GLU A 52 20.05 -1.65 9.36
CA GLU A 52 20.49 -3.02 9.71
C GLU A 52 20.27 -3.34 11.19
N ASP A 53 20.44 -2.38 12.10
CA ASP A 53 20.24 -2.62 13.53
C ASP A 53 18.77 -2.96 13.83
N LYS A 54 17.82 -2.20 13.27
CA LYS A 54 16.39 -2.52 13.39
C LYS A 54 16.03 -3.81 12.69
N LEU A 55 16.63 -4.09 11.53
CA LEU A 55 16.42 -5.35 10.83
C LEU A 55 16.86 -6.55 11.68
N HIS A 56 18.05 -6.47 12.29
CA HIS A 56 18.58 -7.54 13.13
C HIS A 56 17.76 -7.74 14.41
N GLN A 57 17.23 -6.67 14.99
CA GLN A 57 16.42 -6.73 16.21
C GLN A 57 14.99 -7.23 15.97
N GLN A 58 14.40 -6.91 14.81
CA GLN A 58 12.96 -7.10 14.60
C GLN A 58 12.60 -8.21 13.61
N LEU A 59 13.57 -8.71 12.83
CA LEU A 59 13.33 -9.70 11.78
C LEU A 59 14.24 -10.92 11.93
N THR A 60 13.75 -12.07 11.50
CA THR A 60 14.56 -13.27 11.29
C THR A 60 15.54 -13.09 10.12
N GLN A 61 16.55 -13.96 10.01
CA GLN A 61 17.51 -13.91 8.91
C GLN A 61 16.82 -14.02 7.53
N ALA A 62 15.88 -14.96 7.38
CA ALA A 62 15.16 -15.15 6.12
C ALA A 62 14.33 -13.92 5.70
N GLU A 63 13.68 -13.26 6.67
CA GLU A 63 12.93 -12.03 6.41
C GLU A 63 13.86 -10.88 6.01
N ARG A 64 15.02 -10.72 6.67
CA ARG A 64 16.03 -9.74 6.28
C ARG A 64 16.51 -9.95 4.85
N ASP A 65 16.83 -11.18 4.48
CA ASP A 65 17.34 -11.51 3.13
C ASP A 65 16.27 -11.24 2.06
N SER A 66 15.01 -11.60 2.35
CA SER A 66 13.87 -11.27 1.50
C SER A 66 13.71 -9.76 1.34
N LEU A 67 13.89 -9.00 2.43
CA LEU A 67 13.74 -7.55 2.43
C LEU A 67 14.82 -6.85 1.63
N LYS A 68 16.09 -7.21 1.86
CA LYS A 68 17.24 -6.70 1.11
C LYS A 68 17.07 -6.97 -0.38
N THR A 69 16.67 -8.19 -0.75
CA THR A 69 16.42 -8.57 -2.14
C THR A 69 15.33 -7.70 -2.78
N LYS A 70 14.22 -7.47 -2.07
CA LYS A 70 13.14 -6.59 -2.55
C LYS A 70 13.60 -5.15 -2.72
N PHE A 71 14.31 -4.62 -1.73
CA PHE A 71 14.85 -3.25 -1.76
C PHE A 71 15.76 -3.02 -2.97
N VAL A 72 16.66 -3.97 -3.27
CA VAL A 72 17.54 -3.92 -4.46
C VAL A 72 16.72 -3.98 -5.77
N ASN A 73 15.80 -4.94 -5.86
CA ASN A 73 15.00 -5.13 -7.08
C ASN A 73 14.14 -3.91 -7.41
N GLU A 74 13.68 -3.18 -6.39
CA GLU A 74 12.92 -1.96 -6.61
C GLU A 74 13.75 -0.77 -7.00
N GLY A 75 14.93 -0.59 -6.42
CA GLY A 75 15.89 0.41 -6.90
C GLY A 75 16.09 0.29 -8.41
N ARG A 76 16.35 -0.94 -8.88
CA ARG A 76 16.53 -1.24 -10.32
C ARG A 76 15.29 -0.96 -11.18
N ARG A 77 14.08 -1.17 -10.66
CA ARG A 77 12.83 -0.87 -11.39
C ARG A 77 12.57 0.63 -11.41
N MET A 78 12.90 1.34 -10.34
CA MET A 78 12.70 2.78 -10.21
C MET A 78 13.62 3.59 -11.12
N GLU A 79 14.81 3.08 -11.47
CA GLU A 79 15.71 3.71 -12.47
C GLU A 79 15.00 4.02 -13.80
N ARG A 80 13.96 3.24 -14.15
CA ARG A 80 13.20 3.37 -15.40
C ARG A 80 11.94 4.22 -15.26
N CYS A 81 11.55 4.57 -14.03
CA CYS A 81 10.35 5.34 -13.74
C CYS A 81 10.66 6.84 -13.84
N LYS A 82 10.32 7.45 -14.98
CA LYS A 82 10.55 8.89 -15.23
C LYS A 82 9.22 9.58 -15.43
N HIS A 83 8.83 10.40 -14.45
CA HIS A 83 7.60 11.18 -14.49
C HIS A 83 7.78 12.53 -13.79
N PRO A 84 7.18 13.64 -14.29
CA PRO A 84 7.27 14.95 -13.62
C PRO A 84 6.80 14.98 -12.16
N HIS A 85 5.93 14.04 -11.79
CA HIS A 85 5.32 13.92 -10.46
C HIS A 85 5.86 12.73 -9.63
N VAL A 86 6.90 12.04 -10.08
CA VAL A 86 7.61 10.99 -9.32
C VAL A 86 9.02 11.49 -9.02
N VAL A 87 9.51 11.32 -7.79
CA VAL A 87 10.90 11.69 -7.47
C VAL A 87 11.89 10.89 -8.32
N PRO A 88 12.78 11.57 -9.07
CA PRO A 88 13.81 10.91 -9.84
C PRO A 88 14.82 10.19 -8.94
N LEU A 89 15.11 8.93 -9.28
CA LEU A 89 16.28 8.22 -8.79
C LEU A 89 17.50 8.69 -9.59
N LEU A 90 18.53 9.14 -8.88
CA LEU A 90 19.77 9.69 -9.44
C LEU A 90 20.84 8.62 -9.56
N ASP A 91 20.94 7.73 -8.57
CA ASP A 91 21.98 6.70 -8.51
C ASP A 91 21.59 5.54 -7.57
N THR A 92 22.16 4.36 -7.82
CA THR A 92 22.10 3.19 -6.92
C THR A 92 23.52 2.68 -6.67
N PHE A 93 23.87 2.41 -5.41
CA PHE A 93 25.21 1.96 -5.07
C PHE A 93 25.24 1.13 -3.78
N MET A 94 26.37 0.47 -3.53
CA MET A 94 26.65 -0.24 -2.29
C MET A 94 27.65 0.58 -1.46
N GLU A 95 27.35 0.79 -0.18
CA GLU A 95 28.31 1.24 0.82
C GLU A 95 28.56 0.10 1.81
N GLY A 96 29.70 -0.58 1.70
CA GLY A 96 29.92 -1.85 2.38
C GLY A 96 28.86 -2.89 1.98
N GLN A 97 28.02 -3.31 2.92
CA GLN A 97 26.90 -4.25 2.69
C GLN A 97 25.54 -3.56 2.51
N LEU A 98 25.50 -2.24 2.60
CA LEU A 98 24.26 -1.46 2.52
C LEU A 98 23.99 -1.06 1.07
N PHE A 99 22.83 -1.45 0.54
CA PHE A 99 22.34 -0.89 -0.71
C PHE A 99 21.75 0.50 -0.45
N CYS A 100 22.10 1.46 -1.30
CA CYS A 100 21.75 2.86 -1.15
C CYS A 100 21.05 3.37 -2.41
N LEU A 101 19.98 4.15 -2.20
CA LEU A 101 19.23 4.84 -3.25
C LEU A 101 19.49 6.35 -3.12
N ALA A 102 20.16 6.95 -4.10
CA ALA A 102 20.31 8.40 -4.18
C ALA A 102 19.17 8.97 -5.05
N MET A 103 18.38 9.89 -4.51
CA MET A 103 17.22 10.47 -5.17
C MET A 103 17.22 12.00 -5.09
N GLU A 104 16.50 12.66 -6.00
CA GLU A 104 16.39 14.13 -5.99
C GLU A 104 15.84 14.62 -4.63
N TYR A 105 16.53 15.58 -4.01
CA TYR A 105 15.95 16.31 -2.87
C TYR A 105 14.93 17.31 -3.39
N ILE A 106 13.71 17.22 -2.84
CA ILE A 106 12.60 18.08 -3.25
C ILE A 106 12.46 19.21 -2.25
N HIS A 107 12.89 20.41 -2.64
CA HIS A 107 12.62 21.62 -1.85
C HIS A 107 11.11 21.90 -1.85
N GLY A 108 10.47 21.77 -0.69
CA GLY A 108 9.04 21.93 -0.54
C GLY A 108 8.50 21.41 0.79
N ASP A 109 7.19 21.52 0.96
CA ASP A 109 6.46 21.07 2.14
C ASP A 109 5.65 19.81 1.82
N THR A 110 5.44 18.95 2.83
CA THR A 110 4.52 17.82 2.67
C THR A 110 3.09 18.31 2.53
N LEU A 111 2.25 17.58 1.79
CA LEU A 111 0.84 17.91 1.69
C LEU A 111 0.16 17.86 3.07
N GLU A 112 0.63 16.98 3.95
CA GLU A 112 0.19 16.94 5.35
C GLU A 112 0.47 18.27 6.08
N SER A 113 1.69 18.82 5.98
CA SER A 113 2.03 20.08 6.64
C SER A 113 1.22 21.24 6.08
N ILE A 114 1.02 21.27 4.76
CA ILE A 114 0.20 22.28 4.09
C ILE A 114 -1.25 22.23 4.57
N VAL A 115 -1.86 21.04 4.57
CA VAL A 115 -3.24 20.83 5.03
C VAL A 115 -3.39 21.18 6.50
N ARG A 116 -2.43 20.77 7.35
CA ARG A 116 -2.44 21.07 8.79
C ARG A 116 -2.42 22.57 9.06
N VAL A 117 -1.56 23.32 8.37
CA VAL A 117 -1.45 24.78 8.54
C VAL A 117 -2.69 25.51 8.00
N ARG A 118 -3.18 25.10 6.83
CA ARG A 118 -4.29 25.77 6.14
C ARG A 118 -5.67 25.34 6.63
N LYS A 119 -5.77 24.22 7.37
CA LYS A 119 -6.99 23.55 7.85
C LYS A 119 -7.90 22.97 6.76
N PHE A 120 -8.01 23.63 5.62
CA PHE A 120 -8.76 23.17 4.46
C PHE A 120 -8.02 23.56 3.17
N LEU A 121 -8.21 22.75 2.13
CA LEU A 121 -7.79 23.07 0.77
C LEU A 121 -9.02 23.42 -0.07
N PRO A 122 -9.00 24.50 -0.87
CA PRO A 122 -10.01 24.73 -1.88
C PRO A 122 -10.14 23.50 -2.80
N GLU A 123 -11.37 23.15 -3.18
CA GLU A 123 -11.66 21.96 -3.99
C GLU A 123 -10.81 21.94 -5.28
N GLN A 124 -10.71 23.07 -5.97
CA GLN A 124 -9.91 23.21 -7.18
C GLN A 124 -8.42 22.87 -6.96
N GLU A 125 -7.88 23.24 -5.81
CA GLU A 125 -6.49 22.94 -5.45
C GLU A 125 -6.32 21.46 -5.10
N ALA A 126 -7.25 20.90 -4.33
CA ALA A 126 -7.28 19.47 -4.01
C ALA A 126 -7.38 18.60 -5.27
N LEU A 127 -8.26 18.94 -6.22
CA LEU A 127 -8.36 18.29 -7.52
C LEU A 127 -7.06 18.40 -8.32
N GLY A 128 -6.37 19.54 -8.23
CA GLY A 128 -5.05 19.74 -8.81
C GLY A 128 -4.00 18.76 -8.26
N TYR A 129 -4.00 18.51 -6.94
CA TYR A 129 -3.13 17.51 -6.32
C TYR A 129 -3.53 16.09 -6.69
N ILE A 130 -4.82 15.75 -6.62
CA ILE A 130 -5.34 14.42 -6.96
C ILE A 130 -4.96 14.04 -8.39
N ARG A 131 -5.09 14.97 -9.35
CA ARG A 131 -4.71 14.73 -10.74
C ARG A 131 -3.22 14.40 -10.89
N GLN A 132 -2.34 15.21 -10.29
CA GLN A 132 -0.90 15.01 -10.37
C GLN A 132 -0.46 13.69 -9.71
N ILE A 133 -1.08 13.35 -8.58
CA ILE A 133 -0.86 12.08 -7.89
C ILE A 133 -1.33 10.91 -8.77
N GLY A 134 -2.51 11.02 -9.38
CA GLY A 134 -3.04 10.02 -10.31
C GLY A 134 -2.12 9.79 -11.50
N GLU A 135 -1.61 10.85 -12.13
CA GLU A 135 -0.66 10.77 -13.25
C GLU A 135 0.64 10.05 -12.85
N ALA A 136 1.19 10.38 -11.68
CA ALA A 136 2.36 9.67 -11.14
C ALA A 136 2.08 8.18 -10.89
N LEU A 137 0.92 7.85 -10.30
CA LEU A 137 0.56 6.46 -10.01
C LEU A 137 0.33 5.64 -11.28
N ILE A 138 -0.22 6.23 -12.33
CA ILE A 138 -0.33 5.58 -13.64
C ILE A 138 1.05 5.17 -14.15
N GLU A 139 2.05 6.06 -14.09
CA GLU A 139 3.41 5.73 -14.52
C GLU A 139 4.06 4.67 -13.61
N VAL A 140 3.93 4.79 -12.30
CA VAL A 140 4.43 3.79 -11.33
C VAL A 140 3.84 2.40 -11.64
N HIS A 141 2.53 2.32 -11.85
CA HIS A 141 1.85 1.06 -12.18
C HIS A 141 2.27 0.52 -13.55
N ARG A 142 2.49 1.38 -14.54
CA ARG A 142 2.98 0.99 -15.87
C ARG A 142 4.34 0.30 -15.81
N GLN A 143 5.17 0.65 -14.82
CA GLN A 143 6.48 0.04 -14.57
C GLN A 143 6.39 -1.25 -13.72
N GLY A 144 5.18 -1.73 -13.39
CA GLY A 144 4.97 -2.88 -12.52
C GLY A 144 5.37 -2.62 -11.06
N LEU A 145 5.44 -1.34 -10.67
CA LEU A 145 5.68 -0.90 -9.30
C LEU A 145 4.36 -0.56 -8.62
N LEU A 146 4.32 -0.70 -7.31
CA LEU A 146 3.19 -0.26 -6.47
C LEU A 146 3.76 0.67 -5.40
N HIS A 147 3.18 1.87 -5.25
CA HIS A 147 3.67 2.82 -4.25
C HIS A 147 3.33 2.40 -2.81
N ARG A 148 2.13 1.85 -2.56
CA ARG A 148 1.62 1.29 -1.28
C ARG A 148 1.56 2.19 -0.05
N ASP A 149 2.19 3.35 -0.06
CA ASP A 149 2.17 4.34 1.04
C ASP A 149 1.82 5.75 0.52
N VAL A 150 0.79 5.83 -0.33
CA VAL A 150 0.28 7.13 -0.83
C VAL A 150 -0.56 7.76 0.28
N LYS A 151 0.01 8.77 0.94
CA LYS A 151 -0.62 9.55 2.01
C LYS A 151 -0.02 10.95 2.03
N PRO A 152 -0.72 11.97 2.58
CA PRO A 152 -0.26 13.37 2.54
C PRO A 152 1.18 13.61 3.03
N GLU A 153 1.69 12.78 3.94
CA GLU A 153 3.05 12.84 4.49
C GLU A 153 4.13 12.49 3.45
N ASN A 154 3.80 11.66 2.45
CA ASN A 154 4.71 11.23 1.38
C ASN A 154 4.49 11.99 0.07
N ILE A 155 3.68 13.04 0.08
CA ILE A 155 3.46 13.92 -1.05
C ILE A 155 4.18 15.23 -0.73
N ILE A 156 5.20 15.63 -1.50
CA ILE A 156 5.81 16.96 -1.35
C ILE A 156 5.33 17.88 -2.46
N VAL A 157 4.84 19.04 -2.06
CA VAL A 157 4.53 20.12 -2.98
C VAL A 157 5.80 20.94 -3.16
N ARG A 158 6.36 20.93 -4.38
CA ARG A 158 7.58 21.69 -4.69
C ARG A 158 7.34 23.16 -4.37
N ALA A 159 8.26 23.77 -3.63
CA ALA A 159 8.33 25.21 -3.53
C ALA A 159 8.46 25.77 -4.95
N GLY A 160 7.61 26.75 -5.30
CA GLY A 160 7.61 27.33 -6.64
C GLY A 160 9.00 27.89 -6.96
N GLN A 161 9.71 27.27 -7.89
CA GLN A 161 10.89 27.88 -8.49
C GLN A 161 10.40 29.10 -9.28
N GLN A 162 10.76 30.30 -8.83
CA GLN A 162 10.75 31.46 -9.69
C GLN A 162 11.59 31.12 -10.93
N PHE A 163 10.96 31.20 -12.10
CA PHE A 163 11.60 31.01 -13.40
C PHE A 163 12.78 31.98 -13.50
N VAL A 164 14.02 31.48 -13.47
CA VAL A 164 15.16 32.27 -13.98
C VAL A 164 15.12 32.10 -15.50
N GLN A 165 14.64 33.13 -16.21
CA GLN A 165 14.78 33.15 -17.66
C GLN A 165 16.26 33.31 -18.03
N PRO A 166 16.79 32.54 -18.99
CA PRO A 166 18.06 32.84 -19.62
C PRO A 166 17.82 33.77 -20.81
N SER A 167 18.31 35.00 -20.77
CA SER A 167 18.86 35.69 -21.96
C SER A 167 19.52 37.03 -21.62
N SER A 168 20.83 37.07 -21.90
CA SER A 168 21.59 38.12 -22.61
C SER A 168 21.43 39.60 -22.25
N LEU A 169 22.62 40.21 -22.04
CA LEU A 169 23.01 41.59 -22.35
C LEU A 169 21.88 42.53 -22.82
N GLN A 170 21.67 43.61 -22.08
CA GLN A 170 21.81 44.96 -22.64
C GLN A 170 22.00 46.03 -21.55
N SER A 171 22.86 46.97 -21.89
CA SER A 171 23.33 48.17 -21.22
C SER A 171 22.26 49.15 -20.71
N GLY A 172 22.60 49.93 -19.68
CA GLY A 172 22.23 51.36 -19.64
C GLY A 172 21.57 51.91 -18.36
N LEU A 173 22.40 52.49 -17.48
CA LEU A 173 22.27 53.81 -16.79
C LEU A 173 20.93 54.33 -16.18
N ARG A 174 21.08 54.75 -14.90
CA ARG A 174 20.61 55.98 -14.19
C ARG A 174 19.36 55.96 -13.26
N ASN A 175 19.68 56.19 -11.97
CA ASN A 175 19.16 57.12 -10.94
C ASN A 175 17.65 57.34 -10.68
N GLY A 176 17.29 57.29 -9.37
CA GLY A 176 16.42 58.29 -8.73
C GLY A 176 15.24 57.81 -7.87
N SER A 177 15.47 57.66 -6.56
CA SER A 177 14.61 58.03 -5.39
C SER A 177 13.09 57.77 -5.32
N SER A 178 12.69 57.26 -4.13
CA SER A 178 11.44 57.43 -3.35
C SER A 178 10.34 56.34 -3.37
N ILE A 179 9.87 55.99 -2.16
CA ILE A 179 8.82 55.02 -1.71
C ILE A 179 7.80 55.89 -0.90
N PRO A 180 6.46 55.64 -0.78
CA PRO A 180 5.78 54.34 -0.64
C PRO A 180 4.39 54.10 -1.31
N ARG A 181 4.06 52.80 -1.40
CA ARG A 181 2.75 52.10 -1.30
C ARG A 181 1.52 52.67 -2.03
N ARG A 182 1.09 51.97 -3.07
CA ARG A 182 -0.13 51.10 -3.11
C ARG A 182 -0.31 50.62 -4.55
N GLN A 183 0.15 49.39 -4.85
CA GLN A 183 -0.11 48.80 -6.16
C GLN A 183 -1.33 47.88 -6.09
N ARG A 184 -2.36 48.32 -6.81
CA ARG A 184 -3.46 47.53 -7.35
C ARG A 184 -2.91 46.43 -8.24
N ASN A 185 -3.57 45.28 -8.18
CA ASN A 185 -3.86 44.39 -9.29
C ASN A 185 -2.70 44.03 -10.21
N GLU A 186 -1.98 42.97 -9.85
CA GLU A 186 -1.47 42.04 -10.86
C GLU A 186 -2.01 40.65 -10.58
N LYS A 187 -2.61 40.07 -11.61
CA LYS A 187 -3.11 38.70 -11.65
C LYS A 187 -1.95 37.78 -11.32
N PHE A 188 -1.93 37.21 -10.12
CA PHE A 188 -1.13 36.01 -9.85
C PHE A 188 -1.75 34.87 -10.67
N THR A 189 -1.28 34.69 -11.89
CA THR A 189 -1.35 33.38 -12.53
C THR A 189 -0.45 32.48 -11.70
N LEU A 190 -1.04 31.81 -10.70
CA LEU A 190 -0.42 30.70 -10.01
C LEU A 190 -0.08 29.66 -11.08
N SER A 191 1.19 29.63 -11.47
CA SER A 191 1.76 28.46 -12.13
C SER A 191 1.40 27.24 -11.29
N PRO A 192 0.80 26.18 -11.86
CA PRO A 192 0.31 25.06 -11.06
C PRO A 192 1.46 24.49 -10.23
N LEU A 193 1.30 24.53 -8.91
CA LEU A 193 2.23 23.95 -7.96
C LEU A 193 2.51 22.50 -8.39
N LYS A 194 3.77 22.19 -8.69
CA LYS A 194 4.19 20.85 -9.09
C LYS A 194 4.34 19.99 -7.83
N VAL A 195 3.52 18.95 -7.73
CA VAL A 195 3.65 17.91 -6.72
C VAL A 195 4.73 16.93 -7.16
N ALA A 196 5.59 16.54 -6.24
CA ALA A 196 6.41 15.34 -6.35
C ALA A 196 5.90 14.35 -5.31
N ILE A 197 5.55 13.14 -5.75
CA ILE A 197 5.37 12.04 -4.82
C ILE A 197 6.75 11.67 -4.29
N VAL A 198 7.01 12.01 -3.03
CA VAL A 198 8.32 11.83 -2.43
C VAL A 198 8.48 10.42 -1.96
N ALA A 199 9.47 9.81 -2.59
CA ALA A 199 9.82 8.43 -2.54
C ALA A 199 8.66 7.52 -2.99
N VAL A 200 8.91 6.80 -4.09
CA VAL A 200 8.51 5.39 -4.14
C VAL A 200 9.16 4.72 -2.94
N THR A 201 8.45 4.77 -1.83
CA THR A 201 8.70 3.98 -0.67
C THR A 201 7.81 2.76 -0.84
N LEU A 202 8.38 1.64 -1.31
CA LEU A 202 8.10 0.48 -0.49
C LEU A 202 8.54 0.87 0.92
N ALA A 203 7.55 1.05 1.77
CA ALA A 203 7.56 0.25 2.95
C ALA A 203 7.86 -1.20 2.55
N ALA A 204 9.14 -1.55 2.39
CA ALA A 204 9.62 -2.90 2.61
C ALA A 204 9.49 -3.09 4.13
N LEU A 205 8.23 -3.10 4.56
CA LEU A 205 7.73 -2.76 5.88
C LEU A 205 6.21 -2.99 5.97
N ALA A 206 5.52 -3.11 4.84
CA ALA A 206 4.19 -3.70 4.77
C ALA A 206 4.04 -4.50 3.47
N GLY A 207 4.14 -5.83 3.55
CA GLY A 207 3.71 -6.74 2.50
C GLY A 207 4.81 -7.18 1.53
N VAL A 208 5.33 -8.37 1.77
CA VAL A 208 5.75 -9.25 0.68
C VAL A 208 4.61 -9.35 -0.32
N VAL A 209 4.77 -8.93 -1.58
CA VAL A 209 3.80 -9.26 -2.65
C VAL A 209 4.57 -9.59 -3.91
N VAL A 210 4.46 -10.84 -4.32
CA VAL A 210 4.58 -11.31 -5.69
C VAL A 210 3.19 -11.14 -6.33
N GLY A 211 3.14 -10.64 -7.56
CA GLY A 211 2.02 -10.89 -8.47
C GLY A 211 0.99 -9.76 -8.61
N TRP A 212 1.27 -8.78 -9.48
CA TRP A 212 0.22 -8.13 -10.25
C TRP A 212 0.66 -8.06 -11.72
N GLN A 213 -0.16 -8.66 -12.58
CA GLN A 213 -0.21 -8.39 -14.00
C GLN A 213 -1.59 -7.78 -14.26
N TYR A 214 -1.65 -6.58 -14.82
CA TYR A 214 -2.89 -5.87 -15.17
C TYR A 214 -3.01 -5.74 -16.69
N PRO A 215 -4.18 -6.06 -17.30
CA PRO A 215 -4.57 -5.50 -18.57
C PRO A 215 -5.28 -4.13 -18.40
N PHE A 216 -5.28 -3.40 -19.50
CA PHE A 216 -5.37 -1.95 -19.68
C PHE A 216 -6.74 -1.30 -19.43
N LEU A 217 -6.71 0.01 -19.19
CA LEU A 217 -7.82 0.96 -19.24
C LEU A 217 -8.52 0.99 -20.61
N SER A 218 -9.85 1.04 -20.60
CA SER A 218 -10.61 1.77 -21.62
C SER A 218 -11.95 2.25 -21.05
N SER A 219 -12.15 3.56 -21.07
CA SER A 219 -13.48 4.17 -21.03
C SER A 219 -13.58 5.17 -22.18
N ARG A 220 -14.45 4.84 -23.14
CA ARG A 220 -15.10 5.76 -24.09
C ARG A 220 -16.60 5.34 -24.15
N PRO A 221 -17.48 6.19 -24.72
CA PRO A 221 -18.75 6.61 -24.12
C PRO A 221 -19.85 5.54 -24.07
N GLN A 222 -20.84 5.77 -23.20
CA GLN A 222 -21.88 4.82 -22.81
C GLN A 222 -22.67 4.25 -24.00
N VAL A 223 -22.58 2.93 -24.15
CA VAL A 223 -23.53 2.06 -24.86
C VAL A 223 -24.37 1.37 -23.77
N PRO A 224 -25.70 1.18 -23.94
CA PRO A 224 -26.54 0.59 -22.90
C PRO A 224 -26.07 -0.83 -22.53
N PRO A 225 -26.29 -1.28 -21.28
CA PRO A 225 -25.64 -2.47 -20.76
C PRO A 225 -26.20 -3.72 -21.42
N THR A 226 -25.37 -4.39 -22.20
CA THR A 226 -25.44 -5.85 -22.32
C THR A 226 -24.44 -6.42 -21.34
N GLU A 227 -24.95 -7.03 -20.25
CA GLU A 227 -24.13 -7.70 -19.25
C GLU A 227 -23.28 -8.80 -19.89
N PRO A 228 -21.95 -8.80 -19.71
CA PRO A 228 -21.17 -10.00 -19.96
C PRO A 228 -21.52 -11.02 -18.88
N ASN A 229 -22.18 -12.10 -19.27
CA ASN A 229 -22.53 -13.22 -18.41
C ASN A 229 -21.25 -13.94 -17.94
N PHE A 230 -20.63 -13.43 -16.88
CA PHE A 230 -19.50 -14.07 -16.21
C PHE A 230 -20.04 -15.24 -15.38
N SER A 231 -20.28 -16.39 -16.00
CA SER A 231 -20.70 -17.60 -15.28
C SER A 231 -19.57 -18.07 -14.36
N VAL A 232 -19.83 -18.14 -13.04
CA VAL A 232 -18.88 -18.74 -12.09
C VAL A 232 -18.92 -20.25 -12.31
N ASN A 233 -17.76 -20.86 -12.53
CA ASN A 233 -17.66 -22.31 -12.63
C ASN A 233 -17.76 -22.95 -11.23
N LEU A 234 -18.80 -23.76 -10.99
CA LEU A 234 -19.09 -24.36 -9.69
C LEU A 234 -18.33 -25.69 -9.49
N ASN A 235 -17.01 -25.65 -9.57
CA ASN A 235 -16.18 -26.85 -9.43
C ASN A 235 -16.01 -27.26 -7.96
N SER A 236 -15.97 -28.57 -7.73
CA SER A 236 -15.62 -29.16 -6.44
C SER A 236 -14.71 -30.37 -6.65
N GLU A 237 -13.64 -30.49 -5.87
CA GLU A 237 -12.81 -31.71 -5.83
C GLU A 237 -13.36 -32.75 -4.84
N VAL A 238 -14.32 -32.35 -4.02
CA VAL A 238 -14.92 -33.15 -2.94
C VAL A 238 -16.44 -33.30 -3.11
N GLU A 239 -16.93 -33.08 -4.33
CA GLU A 239 -18.33 -33.28 -4.73
C GLU A 239 -19.36 -32.46 -3.91
N VAL A 240 -18.96 -31.28 -3.44
CA VAL A 240 -19.84 -30.34 -2.73
C VAL A 240 -20.66 -29.52 -3.73
N ASP A 241 -21.98 -29.44 -3.49
CA ASP A 241 -22.91 -28.62 -4.28
C ASP A 241 -22.92 -27.16 -3.80
N TYR A 242 -22.55 -26.25 -4.70
CA TYR A 242 -22.52 -24.80 -4.47
C TYR A 242 -23.76 -24.06 -4.94
N SER A 243 -24.74 -24.75 -5.54
CA SER A 243 -25.93 -24.13 -6.15
C SER A 243 -26.74 -23.32 -5.14
N LYS A 244 -26.89 -23.83 -3.91
CA LYS A 244 -27.57 -23.11 -2.84
C LYS A 244 -26.84 -21.81 -2.49
N LEU A 245 -25.53 -21.87 -2.29
CA LEU A 245 -24.69 -20.69 -1.97
C LEU A 245 -24.77 -19.64 -3.09
N GLN A 246 -24.67 -20.06 -4.35
CA GLN A 246 -24.81 -19.17 -5.51
C GLN A 246 -26.18 -18.48 -5.51
N ASN A 247 -27.26 -19.22 -5.29
CA ASN A 247 -28.61 -18.68 -5.31
C ASN A 247 -28.86 -17.64 -4.21
N VAL A 248 -28.41 -17.91 -2.98
CA VAL A 248 -28.60 -16.95 -1.86
C VAL A 248 -27.72 -15.70 -2.02
N LEU A 249 -26.52 -15.83 -2.59
CA LEU A 249 -25.66 -14.69 -2.93
C LEU A 249 -26.24 -13.85 -4.06
N ALA A 250 -26.76 -14.47 -5.12
CA ALA A 250 -27.42 -13.78 -6.22
C ALA A 250 -28.66 -12.99 -5.78
N GLN A 251 -29.35 -13.47 -4.74
CA GLN A 251 -30.50 -12.78 -4.13
C GLN A 251 -30.10 -11.71 -3.10
N GLY A 252 -28.80 -11.51 -2.82
CA GLY A 252 -28.33 -10.57 -1.80
C GLY A 252 -28.72 -10.96 -0.37
N LYS A 253 -29.01 -12.25 -0.12
CA LYS A 253 -29.36 -12.77 1.21
C LYS A 253 -28.10 -13.07 2.01
N TRP A 254 -27.39 -12.02 2.38
CA TRP A 254 -26.04 -12.09 2.96
C TRP A 254 -25.94 -12.96 4.21
N LYS A 255 -26.96 -12.96 5.06
CA LYS A 255 -26.98 -13.81 6.27
C LYS A 255 -27.11 -15.29 5.91
N GLU A 256 -28.04 -15.64 5.02
CA GLU A 256 -28.22 -17.02 4.56
C GLU A 256 -26.99 -17.51 3.79
N ALA A 257 -26.34 -16.65 3.01
CA ALA A 257 -25.07 -16.94 2.34
C ALA A 257 -23.94 -17.21 3.32
N ASP A 258 -23.84 -16.43 4.41
CA ASP A 258 -22.85 -16.63 5.47
C ASP A 258 -23.07 -17.95 6.22
N ASP A 259 -24.33 -18.26 6.52
CA ASP A 259 -24.73 -19.53 7.14
C ASP A 259 -24.38 -20.72 6.22
N GLU A 260 -24.73 -20.65 4.94
CA GLU A 260 -24.43 -21.70 3.95
C GLU A 260 -22.92 -21.87 3.73
N THR A 261 -22.16 -20.78 3.72
CA THR A 261 -20.70 -20.84 3.54
C THR A 261 -20.02 -21.61 4.67
N ALA A 262 -20.51 -21.49 5.90
CA ALA A 262 -19.99 -22.27 7.02
C ALA A 262 -20.27 -23.76 6.85
N ASP A 263 -21.49 -24.13 6.46
CA ASP A 263 -21.87 -25.52 6.24
C ASP A 263 -21.05 -26.14 5.09
N VAL A 264 -20.87 -25.40 4.00
CA VAL A 264 -20.08 -25.81 2.84
C VAL A 264 -18.60 -26.00 3.20
N ILE A 265 -17.99 -25.08 3.94
CA ILE A 265 -16.58 -25.22 4.35
C ILE A 265 -16.39 -26.43 5.27
N LEU A 266 -17.36 -26.74 6.14
CA LEU A 266 -17.32 -27.94 6.97
C LEU A 266 -17.41 -29.23 6.12
N LYS A 267 -18.26 -29.25 5.10
CA LYS A 267 -18.33 -30.37 4.13
C LYS A 267 -16.99 -30.56 3.40
N VAL A 268 -16.39 -29.47 2.94
CA VAL A 268 -15.07 -29.51 2.27
C VAL A 268 -13.99 -30.05 3.21
N GLY A 269 -14.08 -29.74 4.51
CA GLY A 269 -13.19 -30.27 5.53
C GLY A 269 -13.51 -31.69 6.03
N GLY A 270 -14.65 -32.27 5.62
CA GLY A 270 -15.18 -33.54 6.15
C GLY A 270 -15.47 -33.50 7.66
N ARG A 271 -16.01 -32.36 8.13
CA ARG A 271 -16.12 -31.99 9.55
C ARG A 271 -17.53 -31.52 9.94
N GLU A 272 -18.56 -31.95 9.21
CA GLU A 272 -19.95 -31.53 9.42
C GLU A 272 -20.48 -31.93 10.79
N LYS A 273 -20.04 -33.09 11.31
CA LYS A 273 -20.47 -33.60 12.61
C LYS A 273 -19.87 -32.81 13.77
N GLU A 274 -18.63 -32.36 13.60
CA GLU A 274 -17.88 -31.61 14.60
C GLU A 274 -18.36 -30.15 14.65
N GLY A 275 -18.73 -29.57 13.52
CA GLY A 275 -19.19 -28.18 13.45
C GLY A 275 -18.06 -27.14 13.55
N TRP A 276 -16.80 -27.57 13.53
CA TRP A 276 -15.61 -26.71 13.54
C TRP A 276 -14.45 -27.36 12.79
N LEU A 277 -13.53 -26.55 12.26
CA LEU A 277 -12.30 -27.01 11.61
C LEU A 277 -11.11 -27.00 12.59
N ASP A 278 -10.28 -28.03 12.52
CA ASP A 278 -8.99 -28.11 13.21
C ASP A 278 -7.82 -27.87 12.24
N THR A 279 -6.60 -27.75 12.77
CA THR A 279 -5.40 -27.53 11.96
C THR A 279 -5.22 -28.60 10.87
N ALA A 280 -5.60 -29.86 11.15
CA ALA A 280 -5.41 -30.97 10.23
C ALA A 280 -6.39 -30.92 9.05
N SER A 281 -7.65 -30.62 9.31
CA SER A 281 -8.70 -30.44 8.30
C SER A 281 -8.47 -29.17 7.49
N ILE A 282 -8.05 -28.06 8.11
CA ILE A 282 -7.67 -26.83 7.41
C ILE A 282 -6.59 -27.07 6.35
N LYS A 283 -5.52 -27.79 6.70
CA LYS A 283 -4.43 -28.11 5.77
C LYS A 283 -4.88 -28.93 4.56
N LYS A 284 -6.01 -29.64 4.66
CA LYS A 284 -6.56 -30.51 3.63
C LYS A 284 -7.69 -29.89 2.81
N LEU A 285 -8.21 -28.71 3.19
CA LEU A 285 -9.28 -28.03 2.44
C LEU A 285 -8.87 -27.88 0.97
N SER A 286 -9.70 -28.34 0.04
CA SER A 286 -9.38 -28.26 -1.39
C SER A 286 -9.24 -26.80 -1.84
N CYS A 287 -8.20 -26.54 -2.64
CA CYS A 287 -8.00 -25.22 -3.23
C CYS A 287 -9.04 -24.91 -4.30
N THR A 288 -9.56 -25.92 -5.00
CA THR A 288 -10.62 -25.73 -5.99
C THR A 288 -11.89 -25.26 -5.30
N ASP A 289 -12.27 -25.92 -4.22
CA ASP A 289 -13.44 -25.57 -3.42
C ASP A 289 -13.32 -24.18 -2.76
N LEU A 290 -12.17 -23.84 -2.16
CA LEU A 290 -11.94 -22.51 -1.60
C LEU A 290 -12.03 -21.40 -2.66
N ARG A 291 -11.52 -21.63 -3.88
CA ARG A 291 -11.65 -20.69 -5.00
C ARG A 291 -13.10 -20.58 -5.49
N THR A 292 -13.85 -21.68 -5.54
CA THR A 292 -15.26 -21.65 -5.92
C THR A 292 -16.07 -20.81 -4.94
N ILE A 293 -15.85 -21.00 -3.63
CA ILE A 293 -16.49 -20.19 -2.58
C ILE A 293 -16.12 -18.71 -2.74
N ASP A 294 -14.82 -18.40 -2.90
CA ASP A 294 -14.38 -17.01 -3.03
C ASP A 294 -14.96 -16.32 -4.27
N ASN A 295 -14.91 -16.98 -5.43
CA ASN A 295 -15.42 -16.45 -6.68
C ASN A 295 -16.92 -16.11 -6.59
N LEU A 296 -17.70 -16.93 -5.90
CA LEU A 296 -19.12 -16.66 -5.64
C LEU A 296 -19.29 -15.39 -4.80
N TRP A 297 -18.57 -15.28 -3.68
CA TRP A 297 -18.64 -14.10 -2.81
C TRP A 297 -18.18 -12.82 -3.52
N VAL A 298 -17.03 -12.87 -4.19
CA VAL A 298 -16.45 -11.73 -4.91
C VAL A 298 -17.37 -11.27 -6.03
N LYS A 299 -17.90 -12.19 -6.85
CA LYS A 299 -18.81 -11.83 -7.94
C LYS A 299 -20.06 -11.11 -7.43
N HIS A 300 -20.74 -11.68 -6.45
CA HIS A 300 -22.04 -11.18 -6.04
C HIS A 300 -21.96 -9.96 -5.12
N SER A 301 -20.79 -9.68 -4.54
CA SER A 301 -20.57 -8.55 -3.62
C SER A 301 -19.83 -7.36 -4.25
N GLU A 302 -19.65 -7.33 -5.57
CA GLU A 302 -18.83 -6.32 -6.26
C GLU A 302 -17.40 -6.27 -5.68
N SER A 303 -16.80 -7.43 -5.45
CA SER A 303 -15.46 -7.61 -4.86
C SER A 303 -15.28 -7.10 -3.42
N ARG A 304 -16.37 -6.87 -2.67
CA ARG A 304 -16.31 -6.37 -1.29
C ARG A 304 -16.15 -7.47 -0.24
N PHE A 305 -16.64 -8.67 -0.51
CA PHE A 305 -16.68 -9.81 0.39
C PHE A 305 -16.02 -11.03 -0.27
N GLY A 306 -15.50 -11.95 0.53
CA GLY A 306 -14.77 -13.11 0.06
C GLY A 306 -13.55 -13.46 0.91
N LEU A 307 -13.09 -14.70 0.77
CA LEU A 307 -11.91 -15.23 1.45
C LEU A 307 -10.63 -14.53 0.95
N SER A 308 -10.51 -14.22 -0.34
CA SER A 308 -9.39 -13.47 -0.90
C SER A 308 -9.38 -12.04 -0.38
N VAL A 309 -10.55 -11.43 -0.18
CA VAL A 309 -10.70 -10.09 0.41
C VAL A 309 -10.22 -10.10 1.87
N GLN A 310 -10.65 -11.09 2.63
CA GLN A 310 -10.25 -11.27 4.02
C GLN A 310 -8.77 -11.59 4.17
N GLN A 311 -8.22 -12.46 3.32
CA GLN A 311 -6.78 -12.75 3.27
C GLN A 311 -5.96 -11.49 3.07
N ARG A 312 -6.33 -10.63 2.10
CA ARG A 312 -5.66 -9.35 1.89
C ARG A 312 -5.73 -8.45 3.12
N ILE A 313 -6.86 -8.44 3.84
CA ILE A 313 -7.00 -7.65 5.07
C ILE A 313 -6.18 -8.25 6.20
N TRP A 314 -6.15 -9.57 6.35
CA TRP A 314 -5.32 -10.30 7.30
C TRP A 314 -3.84 -9.94 7.14
N GLU A 315 -3.34 -9.96 5.91
CA GLU A 315 -1.97 -9.53 5.58
C GLU A 315 -1.75 -8.04 5.92
N ARG A 316 -2.70 -7.16 5.56
CA ARG A 316 -2.61 -5.71 5.82
C ARG A 316 -2.54 -5.37 7.30
N VAL A 317 -3.22 -6.13 8.16
CA VAL A 317 -3.14 -5.92 9.62
C VAL A 317 -1.92 -6.59 10.25
N GLY A 318 -1.03 -7.17 9.44
CA GLY A 318 0.19 -7.85 9.87
C GLY A 318 -0.08 -9.22 10.48
N GLY A 319 -1.10 -9.93 9.99
CA GLY A 319 -1.35 -11.31 10.36
C GLY A 319 -0.25 -12.24 9.88
N THR A 320 0.30 -13.03 10.79
CA THR A 320 1.25 -14.11 10.51
C THR A 320 0.70 -15.42 11.10
N PRO A 321 1.18 -16.59 10.63
CA PRO A 321 0.80 -17.88 11.21
C PRO A 321 0.97 -17.96 12.74
N ASP A 322 1.91 -17.18 13.30
CA ASP A 322 2.27 -17.21 14.73
C ASP A 322 1.73 -16.02 15.55
N ASP A 323 1.11 -15.01 14.91
CA ASP A 323 0.57 -13.81 15.61
C ASP A 323 -0.94 -13.93 15.88
N TYR A 324 -1.29 -14.56 17.00
CA TYR A 324 -2.68 -14.63 17.48
C TYR A 324 -3.29 -13.27 17.88
N ARG A 325 -2.47 -12.20 18.04
CA ARG A 325 -2.96 -10.83 18.31
C ARG A 325 -3.38 -10.11 17.04
N ALA A 326 -2.90 -10.53 15.87
CA ALA A 326 -3.38 -10.02 14.59
C ALA A 326 -4.87 -10.27 14.36
N TYR A 327 -5.41 -11.33 14.98
CA TYR A 327 -6.85 -11.62 15.02
C TYR A 327 -7.68 -10.42 15.51
N GLU A 328 -7.23 -9.72 16.55
CA GLU A 328 -7.96 -8.56 17.09
C GLU A 328 -7.94 -7.38 16.12
N ARG A 329 -6.78 -7.09 15.51
CA ARG A 329 -6.64 -6.02 14.50
C ARG A 329 -7.47 -6.33 13.25
N PHE A 330 -7.50 -7.59 12.83
CA PHE A 330 -8.35 -8.07 11.74
C PHE A 330 -9.82 -7.84 12.08
N GLY A 331 -10.26 -8.31 13.24
CA GLY A 331 -11.63 -8.12 13.73
C GLY A 331 -12.05 -6.66 13.82
N ASP A 332 -11.16 -5.77 14.26
CA ASP A 332 -11.41 -4.33 14.30
C ASP A 332 -11.56 -3.73 12.89
N ARG A 333 -10.78 -4.23 11.92
CA ARG A 333 -10.76 -3.75 10.52
C ARG A 333 -11.97 -4.20 9.70
N VAL A 334 -12.43 -5.43 9.91
CA VAL A 334 -13.65 -5.97 9.27
C VAL A 334 -14.91 -5.73 10.10
N LYS A 335 -14.80 -5.07 11.27
CA LYS A 335 -15.90 -4.80 12.21
C LYS A 335 -16.60 -6.04 12.77
N TRP A 336 -15.84 -7.10 13.03
CA TRP A 336 -16.26 -8.19 13.91
C TRP A 336 -15.98 -7.89 15.39
N ARG A 337 -15.13 -6.89 15.64
CA ARG A 337 -14.82 -6.37 16.96
C ARG A 337 -15.00 -4.86 16.99
N VAL A 338 -15.72 -4.37 18.00
CA VAL A 338 -16.01 -2.94 18.21
C VAL A 338 -15.82 -2.64 19.69
N ASN A 339 -15.11 -1.56 20.01
CA ASN A 339 -14.79 -1.17 21.40
C ASN A 339 -14.19 -2.34 22.21
N SER A 340 -13.28 -3.07 21.57
CA SER A 340 -12.62 -4.26 22.12
C SER A 340 -13.52 -5.47 22.41
N LYS A 341 -14.80 -5.44 22.03
CA LYS A 341 -15.77 -6.54 22.21
C LYS A 341 -16.10 -7.19 20.87
N TRP A 342 -16.04 -8.52 20.85
CA TRP A 342 -16.43 -9.33 19.70
C TRP A 342 -17.96 -9.33 19.56
N LEU A 343 -18.43 -9.03 18.35
CA LEU A 343 -19.86 -8.99 18.03
C LEU A 343 -20.34 -10.41 17.72
N GLY A 344 -21.29 -10.92 18.51
CA GLY A 344 -21.98 -12.17 18.19
C GLY A 344 -22.71 -12.09 16.84
N GLN A 345 -22.99 -13.25 16.23
CA GLN A 345 -23.63 -13.35 14.91
C GLN A 345 -24.94 -12.54 14.80
N ASN A 346 -25.70 -12.41 15.89
CA ASN A 346 -26.94 -11.62 15.95
C ASN A 346 -26.72 -10.10 15.87
N ASN A 347 -25.51 -9.62 16.10
CA ASN A 347 -25.13 -8.20 16.06
C ASN A 347 -24.28 -7.85 14.81
N SER A 348 -24.09 -8.79 13.89
CA SER A 348 -23.33 -8.58 12.65
C SER A 348 -24.15 -7.85 11.58
N THR A 349 -23.47 -7.10 10.70
CA THR A 349 -24.12 -6.30 9.66
C THR A 349 -24.18 -7.07 8.34
N PHE A 350 -25.32 -7.66 8.03
CA PHE A 350 -25.53 -8.43 6.80
C PHE A 350 -26.04 -7.56 5.64
N THR A 351 -25.28 -6.53 5.27
CA THR A 351 -25.62 -5.61 4.17
C THR A 351 -24.38 -5.22 3.38
N THR A 352 -24.55 -4.75 2.14
CA THR A 352 -23.45 -4.22 1.31
C THR A 352 -22.80 -2.95 1.88
N LYS A 353 -23.45 -2.28 2.85
CA LYS A 353 -22.86 -1.16 3.60
C LYS A 353 -21.81 -1.61 4.62
N ALA A 354 -21.71 -2.91 4.90
CA ALA A 354 -20.69 -3.45 5.78
C ALA A 354 -19.27 -3.19 5.19
N PRO A 355 -18.24 -3.10 6.05
CA PRO A 355 -16.87 -2.92 5.60
C PRO A 355 -16.39 -4.02 4.66
N GLU A 356 -15.43 -3.70 3.81
CA GLU A 356 -14.70 -4.69 3.01
C GLU A 356 -14.19 -5.84 3.90
N GLY A 357 -14.40 -7.08 3.45
CA GLY A 357 -14.02 -8.31 4.17
C GLY A 357 -14.92 -8.69 5.35
N HIS A 358 -16.03 -7.98 5.59
CA HIS A 358 -16.95 -8.32 6.68
C HIS A 358 -17.56 -9.72 6.55
N LEU A 359 -17.72 -10.24 5.33
CA LEU A 359 -18.28 -11.56 5.07
C LEU A 359 -17.37 -12.37 4.12
N PRO A 360 -17.41 -13.71 4.18
CA PRO A 360 -18.14 -14.54 5.15
C PRO A 360 -17.52 -14.52 6.56
N ALA A 361 -18.33 -14.47 7.61
CA ALA A 361 -17.91 -14.36 9.00
C ALA A 361 -18.13 -15.64 9.81
N LYS A 362 -19.24 -16.36 9.61
CA LYS A 362 -19.66 -17.44 10.53
C LYS A 362 -18.60 -18.52 10.70
N THR A 363 -18.01 -18.97 9.60
CA THR A 363 -16.95 -19.99 9.61
C THR A 363 -15.74 -19.56 10.42
N LEU A 364 -15.43 -18.26 10.41
CA LEU A 364 -14.23 -17.69 11.03
C LEU A 364 -14.48 -17.21 12.47
N TYR A 365 -15.75 -17.06 12.86
CA TYR A 365 -16.18 -16.49 14.13
C TYR A 365 -16.58 -17.54 15.19
N ASN A 366 -16.79 -18.81 14.82
CA ASN A 366 -17.48 -19.76 15.71
C ASN A 366 -16.72 -20.09 17.02
N GLY A 367 -17.20 -19.51 18.13
CA GLY A 367 -17.03 -20.04 19.49
C GLY A 367 -15.62 -20.03 20.09
N GLY A 368 -14.70 -19.20 19.59
CA GLY A 368 -13.34 -19.08 20.16
C GLY A 368 -12.35 -20.16 19.71
N TYR A 369 -12.81 -21.23 19.04
CA TYR A 369 -11.96 -22.26 18.45
C TYR A 369 -11.19 -21.73 17.24
N MET A 370 -11.86 -21.01 16.34
CA MET A 370 -11.22 -20.41 15.17
C MET A 370 -10.25 -19.27 15.51
N ARG A 371 -10.23 -18.74 16.75
CA ARG A 371 -9.21 -17.75 17.15
C ARG A 371 -7.78 -18.33 17.05
N LYS A 372 -7.61 -19.62 17.36
CA LYS A 372 -6.31 -20.30 17.27
C LYS A 372 -6.01 -20.77 15.85
N GLU A 373 -7.04 -21.12 15.11
CA GLU A 373 -6.91 -21.73 13.78
C GLU A 373 -6.93 -20.70 12.63
N LEU A 374 -7.38 -19.45 12.87
CA LEU A 374 -7.46 -18.42 11.83
C LEU A 374 -6.14 -18.18 11.10
N PRO A 375 -4.97 -18.12 11.76
CA PRO A 375 -3.71 -18.00 11.07
C PRO A 375 -3.43 -19.19 10.13
N GLY A 376 -3.78 -20.41 10.56
CA GLY A 376 -3.67 -21.62 9.74
C GLY A 376 -4.64 -21.61 8.57
N PHE A 377 -5.86 -21.10 8.78
CA PHE A 377 -6.87 -20.95 7.72
C PHE A 377 -6.39 -19.98 6.64
N PHE A 378 -5.91 -18.80 7.03
CA PHE A 378 -5.37 -17.83 6.08
C PHE A 378 -4.08 -18.31 5.41
N SER A 379 -3.22 -19.06 6.11
CA SER A 379 -2.09 -19.74 5.47
C SER A 379 -2.55 -20.74 4.39
N ARG A 380 -3.68 -21.45 4.60
CA ARG A 380 -4.26 -22.31 3.58
C ARG A 380 -4.81 -21.53 2.40
N VAL A 381 -5.56 -20.45 2.65
CA VAL A 381 -6.10 -19.55 1.61
C VAL A 381 -4.96 -18.99 0.73
N GLU A 382 -3.88 -18.54 1.36
CA GLU A 382 -2.66 -18.09 0.68
C GLU A 382 -2.01 -19.20 -0.16
N THR A 383 -1.81 -20.38 0.42
CA THR A 383 -1.23 -21.55 -0.28
C THR A 383 -2.07 -21.95 -1.50
N CYS A 384 -3.39 -21.83 -1.37
CA CYS A 384 -4.33 -22.10 -2.43
C CYS A 384 -4.43 -20.99 -3.48
N LYS A 385 -3.75 -19.84 -3.29
CA LYS A 385 -3.80 -18.69 -4.21
C LYS A 385 -5.25 -18.32 -4.55
N VAL A 386 -6.07 -18.26 -3.51
CA VAL A 386 -7.47 -17.80 -3.59
C VAL A 386 -7.51 -16.31 -3.83
#